data_AF-A0A3M6U9U3-F1
#
_entry.id   AF-A0A3M6U9U3-F1
#
_cell.length_a   1.000
_cell.length_b   1.000
_cell.length_c   1.000
_cell.angle_alpha   90.00
_cell.angle_beta   90.00
_cell.angle_gamma   90.00
#
_symmetry.space_group_name_H-M   'P 1'
#
loop_
_entity.id
_entity.type
_entity.pdbx_description
1 polymer ?
#
loop_
_entity_poly.entity_id
_entity_poly.type
_entity_poly.pdbx_seq_one_letter_code
_entity_poly.pdbx_strand_id
1 'polypeptide(L)'
;MHDAKMKFHFKYSKWFKNTFVVLTLLLLTTGWYLWNRSNKNDDGTSSPLKDLSTNKSSLGSRDSPCLPGRIPDSLTKLYELYNDVQTFVMFIGYPRSSHSLVGAILDAHPEIIIPHEYHIIEHWNSFQEEAIKKSGLLKYLLFFNLHSLSTWQATFGNRAEKPVFIDDGIYSYNVPGSWQGTFSDKLRVIGDKKGGGTTMELTEKPEKFAALKELNESLGISLRFLHVVRNPYDVISTWVLRLFNLRRKASDGLSKINKPATLDGFIKSFFELVETNEKIRQTYGDDTVLDILSHELISKPKETMMAVCKFLDVTCKSDYLQQAESILYGKPSITRTSVAWTEEQKQRVQDEMRKYPLFQSFRFEGEY
;
A
#
# COMPACT_ATOMS: atom_id res chain seq x y z
N MET A 1 -2.65 27.43 -43.19
CA MET A 1 -2.90 28.42 -42.13
C MET A 1 -4.36 28.32 -41.75
N HIS A 2 -4.68 27.62 -40.66
CA HIS A 2 -6.00 27.68 -40.03
C HIS A 2 -5.87 27.44 -38.52
N ASP A 3 -6.69 28.20 -37.80
CA ASP A 3 -6.83 28.40 -36.36
C ASP A 3 -7.01 27.15 -35.49
N ALA A 4 -6.59 27.25 -34.22
CA ALA A 4 -7.51 27.52 -33.10
C ALA A 4 -6.87 27.15 -31.74
N LYS A 5 -6.57 28.17 -30.92
CA LYS A 5 -6.37 28.03 -29.46
C LYS A 5 -7.75 28.10 -28.80
N MET A 6 -8.13 27.07 -28.05
CA MET A 6 -9.34 27.09 -27.22
C MET A 6 -8.95 27.12 -25.74
N LYS A 7 -9.14 28.29 -25.11
CA LYS A 7 -9.16 28.47 -23.64
C LYS A 7 -10.54 28.05 -23.13
N PHE A 8 -10.59 27.32 -22.02
CA PHE A 8 -11.82 27.15 -21.24
C PHE A 8 -11.68 27.86 -19.89
N HIS A 9 -12.53 28.87 -19.71
CA HIS A 9 -12.89 29.46 -18.42
C HIS A 9 -14.04 28.64 -17.82
N PHE A 10 -14.00 28.36 -16.51
CA PHE A 10 -15.21 28.02 -15.76
C PHE A 10 -15.43 29.05 -14.64
N LYS A 11 -16.62 29.67 -14.67
CA LYS A 11 -17.10 30.65 -13.70
C LYS A 11 -17.52 29.94 -12.41
N TYR A 12 -17.06 30.46 -11.28
CA TYR A 12 -17.62 30.19 -9.96
C TYR A 12 -18.88 31.04 -9.74
N SER A 13 -19.97 30.45 -9.25
CA SER A 13 -21.07 31.20 -8.64
C SER A 13 -21.46 30.61 -7.28
N LYS A 14 -21.41 31.47 -6.26
CA LYS A 14 -21.98 31.31 -4.91
C LYS A 14 -23.38 30.72 -4.95
N TRP A 15 -23.58 29.54 -4.37
CA TRP A 15 -24.83 29.13 -3.71
C TRP A 15 -24.54 27.92 -2.79
N PHE A 16 -25.25 27.85 -1.67
CA PHE A 16 -25.20 26.83 -0.60
C PHE A 16 -24.24 27.07 0.59
N LYS A 17 -24.63 28.07 1.40
CA LYS A 17 -24.28 28.24 2.81
C LYS A 17 -25.02 27.26 3.77
N ASN A 18 -25.43 26.05 3.34
CA ASN A 18 -26.26 25.14 4.15
C ASN A 18 -25.76 23.67 4.23
N THR A 19 -24.47 23.41 3.98
CA THR A 19 -23.94 22.05 3.80
C THR A 19 -23.48 21.33 5.09
N PHE A 20 -23.76 21.87 6.28
CA PHE A 20 -23.36 21.24 7.55
C PHE A 20 -24.44 20.36 8.19
N VAL A 21 -25.69 20.44 7.71
CA VAL A 21 -26.80 19.58 8.19
C VAL A 21 -27.13 18.45 7.19
N VAL A 22 -26.67 18.55 5.94
CA VAL A 22 -26.96 17.57 4.87
C VAL A 22 -25.98 16.38 4.88
N LEU A 23 -24.75 16.54 5.40
CA LEU A 23 -23.77 15.45 5.43
C LEU A 23 -24.12 14.34 6.45
N THR A 24 -24.80 14.69 7.53
CA THR A 24 -25.20 13.73 8.59
C THR A 24 -26.43 12.89 8.18
N LEU A 25 -27.26 13.38 7.25
CA LEU A 25 -28.44 12.65 6.74
C LEU A 25 -28.13 11.78 5.50
N LEU A 26 -27.08 12.09 4.75
CA LEU A 26 -26.64 11.28 3.60
C LEU A 26 -25.90 10.00 4.00
N LEU A 27 -25.24 9.98 5.17
CA LEU A 27 -24.60 8.77 5.72
C LEU A 27 -25.62 7.77 6.30
N LEU A 28 -26.80 8.22 6.73
CA LEU A 28 -27.85 7.34 7.25
C LEU A 28 -28.80 6.81 6.16
N THR A 29 -29.00 7.55 5.06
CA THR A 29 -29.92 7.12 3.99
C THR A 29 -29.25 6.26 2.92
N THR A 30 -27.96 6.41 2.65
CA THR A 30 -27.23 5.53 1.72
C THR A 30 -27.01 4.12 2.30
N GLY A 31 -26.77 4.01 3.61
CA GLY A 31 -26.76 2.74 4.32
C GLY A 31 -28.12 2.03 4.30
N TRP A 32 -29.23 2.76 4.48
CA TRP A 32 -30.58 2.20 4.42
C TRP A 32 -31.02 1.81 3.00
N TYR A 33 -30.63 2.60 1.98
CA TYR A 33 -30.98 2.33 0.58
C TYR A 33 -30.20 1.15 -0.02
N LEU A 34 -28.94 0.94 0.40
CA LEU A 34 -28.16 -0.24 0.02
C LEU A 34 -28.61 -1.50 0.76
N TRP A 35 -29.05 -1.38 2.01
CA TRP A 35 -29.66 -2.48 2.78
C TRP A 35 -31.00 -2.95 2.16
N ASN A 36 -31.86 -2.02 1.72
CA ASN A 36 -33.18 -2.37 1.15
C ASN A 36 -33.14 -2.81 -0.33
N ARG A 37 -32.02 -2.64 -1.04
CA ARG A 37 -31.87 -3.14 -2.42
C ARG A 37 -31.38 -4.59 -2.47
N SER A 38 -30.76 -5.08 -1.39
CA SER A 38 -30.39 -6.50 -1.24
C SER A 38 -31.58 -7.42 -0.93
N ASN A 39 -32.75 -6.86 -0.58
CA ASN A 39 -33.93 -7.60 -0.15
C ASN A 39 -35.08 -7.62 -1.16
N LYS A 40 -34.78 -7.44 -2.46
CA LYS A 40 -35.83 -7.38 -3.51
C LYS A 40 -35.75 -8.41 -4.62
N ASN A 41 -34.86 -9.38 -4.54
CA ASN A 41 -34.89 -10.58 -5.38
C ASN A 41 -34.68 -11.78 -4.47
N ASP A 42 -35.77 -12.30 -3.90
CA ASP A 42 -35.99 -13.71 -3.57
C ASP A 42 -37.36 -13.83 -2.89
N ASP A 43 -38.37 -14.16 -3.69
CA ASP A 43 -39.61 -14.75 -3.20
C ASP A 43 -39.31 -16.19 -2.78
N GLY A 44 -39.42 -16.49 -1.49
CA GLY A 44 -39.24 -17.86 -1.01
C GLY A 44 -39.02 -17.98 0.50
N THR A 45 -40.10 -17.83 1.26
CA THR A 45 -40.40 -18.50 2.54
C THR A 45 -39.25 -19.26 3.25
N SER A 46 -38.73 -18.72 4.36
CA SER A 46 -38.78 -19.32 5.71
C SER A 46 -37.74 -18.69 6.66
N SER A 47 -38.24 -18.18 7.79
CA SER A 47 -37.46 -17.84 8.99
C SER A 47 -37.06 -19.14 9.70
N PRO A 48 -35.84 -19.26 10.26
CA PRO A 48 -35.72 -19.07 11.71
C PRO A 48 -34.37 -18.47 12.17
N LEU A 49 -34.40 -17.21 12.61
CA LEU A 49 -33.45 -16.66 13.59
C LEU A 49 -34.05 -16.85 14.99
N LYS A 50 -34.06 -18.09 15.48
CA LYS A 50 -34.31 -18.45 16.88
C LYS A 50 -33.58 -19.76 17.14
N ASP A 51 -32.30 -19.65 17.47
CA ASP A 51 -31.58 -20.51 18.42
C ASP A 51 -30.09 -20.33 18.22
N LEU A 52 -29.50 -19.41 18.98
CA LEU A 52 -28.09 -19.54 19.36
C LEU A 52 -27.93 -18.99 20.78
N SER A 53 -28.61 -19.63 21.73
CA SER A 53 -28.23 -19.55 23.13
C SER A 53 -27.11 -20.55 23.41
N THR A 54 -26.08 -20.05 24.09
CA THR A 54 -25.16 -20.77 24.97
C THR A 54 -24.37 -21.93 24.35
N ASN A 55 -23.16 -21.61 23.88
CA ASN A 55 -22.01 -22.49 24.11
C ASN A 55 -20.82 -21.66 24.60
N LYS A 56 -20.61 -21.72 25.93
CA LYS A 56 -19.35 -21.35 26.56
C LYS A 56 -18.31 -22.40 26.15
N SER A 57 -17.46 -22.08 25.19
CA SER A 57 -16.18 -22.78 25.03
C SER A 57 -15.08 -21.90 25.64
N SER A 58 -14.44 -22.45 26.66
CA SER A 58 -13.28 -21.91 27.36
C SER A 58 -12.12 -21.67 26.39
N LEU A 59 -11.94 -20.42 25.97
CA LEU A 59 -10.67 -19.94 25.43
C LEU A 59 -10.17 -18.88 26.41
N GLY A 60 -9.04 -19.18 27.06
CA GLY A 60 -8.44 -18.34 28.09
C GLY A 60 -8.27 -16.90 27.63
N SER A 61 -8.54 -15.98 28.57
CA SER A 61 -8.40 -14.53 28.44
C SER A 61 -7.02 -14.16 27.89
N ARG A 62 -6.97 -13.80 26.61
CA ARG A 62 -6.00 -12.83 26.12
C ARG A 62 -6.72 -11.50 26.09
N ASP A 63 -6.40 -10.64 27.05
CA ASP A 63 -6.69 -9.22 26.97
C ASP A 63 -5.92 -8.65 25.77
N SER A 64 -6.51 -8.75 24.57
CA SER A 64 -6.05 -8.05 23.38
C SER A 64 -6.75 -6.68 23.36
N PRO A 65 -6.03 -5.54 23.44
CA PRO A 65 -6.68 -4.23 23.53
C PRO A 65 -7.36 -3.73 22.25
N CYS A 66 -7.30 -4.46 21.14
CA CYS A 66 -7.64 -3.88 19.84
C CYS A 66 -8.92 -4.47 19.26
N LEU A 67 -10.07 -3.98 19.73
CA LEU A 67 -11.28 -3.98 18.90
C LEU A 67 -11.10 -2.97 17.76
N PRO A 68 -11.52 -3.28 16.52
CA PRO A 68 -11.49 -2.31 15.43
C PRO A 68 -12.37 -1.10 15.78
N GLY A 69 -11.75 0.05 15.98
CA GLY A 69 -12.45 1.35 15.95
C GLY A 69 -13.05 1.87 17.26
N ARG A 70 -12.58 1.47 18.45
CA ARG A 70 -12.81 2.33 19.63
C ARG A 70 -11.79 3.46 19.63
N ILE A 71 -12.28 4.69 19.42
CA ILE A 71 -11.52 5.91 19.72
C ILE A 71 -11.04 5.78 21.17
N PRO A 72 -9.76 6.02 21.49
CA PRO A 72 -9.29 5.99 22.86
C PRO A 72 -10.18 6.86 23.73
N ASP A 73 -10.63 6.32 24.87
CA ASP A 73 -11.60 7.03 25.73
C ASP A 73 -11.01 8.32 26.37
N SER A 74 -9.72 8.57 26.17
CA SER A 74 -9.03 9.79 26.58
C SER A 74 -7.83 10.11 25.69
N LEU A 75 -7.42 11.38 25.67
CA LEU A 75 -6.19 11.82 25.02
C LEU A 75 -4.93 11.19 25.64
N THR A 76 -4.94 10.94 26.95
CA THR A 76 -3.82 10.26 27.64
C THR A 76 -3.56 8.88 27.04
N LYS A 77 -4.61 8.07 26.86
CA LYS A 77 -4.48 6.75 26.21
C LYS A 77 -3.96 6.87 24.77
N LEU A 78 -4.43 7.87 24.02
CA LEU A 78 -3.95 8.11 22.66
C LEU A 78 -2.45 8.44 22.64
N TYR A 79 -1.96 9.22 23.59
CA TYR A 79 -0.53 9.55 23.70
C TYR A 79 0.29 8.34 24.15
N GLU A 80 -0.18 7.59 25.14
CA GLU A 80 0.48 6.36 25.60
C GLU A 80 0.67 5.35 24.46
N LEU A 81 -0.30 5.22 23.55
CA LEU A 81 -0.20 4.33 22.39
C LEU A 81 0.90 4.72 21.40
N TYR A 82 1.23 6.01 21.27
CA TYR A 82 1.95 6.54 20.11
C TYR A 82 3.19 7.39 20.43
N ASN A 83 3.46 7.67 21.70
CA ASN A 83 4.63 8.45 22.13
C ASN A 83 5.96 7.75 21.81
N ASP A 84 5.97 6.42 21.83
CA ASP A 84 7.17 5.60 21.59
C ASP A 84 7.48 5.38 20.09
N VAL A 85 6.65 5.89 19.19
CA VAL A 85 6.87 5.81 17.73
C VAL A 85 8.03 6.72 17.35
N GLN A 86 9.05 6.16 16.69
CA GLN A 86 10.30 6.85 16.32
C GLN A 86 10.52 6.96 14.82
N THR A 87 9.84 6.13 14.02
CA THR A 87 10.03 6.09 12.57
C THR A 87 8.68 6.11 11.86
N PHE A 88 8.52 7.03 10.91
CA PHE A 88 7.46 7.00 9.91
C PHE A 88 7.99 6.39 8.61
N VAL A 89 7.31 5.37 8.10
CA VAL A 89 7.72 4.67 6.88
C VAL A 89 6.80 5.02 5.71
N MET A 90 7.41 5.37 4.59
CA MET A 90 6.72 5.50 3.31
C MET A 90 7.22 4.46 2.32
N PHE A 91 6.30 3.83 1.60
CA PHE A 91 6.66 2.98 0.48
C PHE A 91 6.76 3.84 -0.79
N ILE A 92 7.78 3.55 -1.60
CA ILE A 92 7.96 4.11 -2.94
C ILE A 92 8.34 3.00 -3.94
N GLY A 93 8.28 3.29 -5.24
CA GLY A 93 8.69 2.39 -6.31
C GLY A 93 7.61 2.21 -7.36
N TYR A 94 7.59 1.05 -8.00
CA TYR A 94 6.83 0.85 -9.23
C TYR A 94 5.60 -0.05 -9.01
N PRO A 95 4.40 0.32 -9.51
CA PRO A 95 3.25 -0.58 -9.46
C PRO A 95 3.64 -1.97 -9.95
N ARG A 96 3.23 -3.02 -9.21
CA ARG A 96 3.53 -4.45 -9.51
C ARG A 96 4.92 -4.95 -9.10
N SER A 97 5.60 -4.27 -8.17
CA SER A 97 6.86 -4.69 -7.55
C SER A 97 6.70 -5.32 -6.16
N SER A 98 5.58 -6.00 -5.87
CA SER A 98 5.38 -6.73 -4.60
C SER A 98 5.28 -5.89 -3.32
N HIS A 99 4.97 -4.59 -3.40
CA HIS A 99 4.72 -3.74 -2.22
C HIS A 99 3.68 -4.31 -1.25
N SER A 100 2.65 -5.00 -1.76
CA SER A 100 1.60 -5.64 -0.94
C SER A 100 2.14 -6.72 -0.02
N LEU A 101 3.06 -7.53 -0.54
CA LEU A 101 3.71 -8.61 0.20
C LEU A 101 4.63 -8.04 1.27
N VAL A 102 5.52 -7.11 0.89
CA VAL A 102 6.45 -6.45 1.82
C VAL A 102 5.67 -5.74 2.94
N GLY A 103 4.64 -4.96 2.60
CA GLY A 103 3.84 -4.26 3.61
C GLY A 103 3.10 -5.21 4.54
N ALA A 104 2.64 -6.37 4.06
CA ALA A 104 2.00 -7.37 4.90
C ALA A 104 2.98 -8.06 5.86
N ILE A 105 4.20 -8.34 5.39
CA ILE A 105 5.27 -8.88 6.23
C ILE A 105 5.66 -7.87 7.30
N LEU A 106 5.81 -6.59 6.98
CA LEU A 106 6.18 -5.60 8.00
C LEU A 106 5.09 -5.38 9.03
N ASP A 107 3.82 -5.35 8.61
CA ASP A 107 2.69 -5.24 9.52
C ASP A 107 2.53 -6.49 10.42
N ALA A 108 3.18 -7.61 10.09
CA ALA A 108 3.23 -8.80 10.93
C ALA A 108 4.21 -8.67 12.12
N HIS A 109 5.04 -7.62 12.15
CA HIS A 109 6.07 -7.41 13.17
C HIS A 109 5.46 -6.89 14.50
N PRO A 110 5.95 -7.35 15.67
CA PRO A 110 5.43 -6.94 16.99
C PRO A 110 5.58 -5.45 17.37
N GLU A 111 6.18 -4.62 16.51
CA GLU A 111 6.57 -3.23 16.80
C GLU A 111 6.26 -2.28 15.62
N ILE A 112 5.57 -2.77 14.58
CA ILE A 112 5.35 -2.05 13.33
C ILE A 112 3.87 -2.11 12.95
N ILE A 113 3.31 -0.98 12.52
CA ILE A 113 1.99 -0.90 11.90
C ILE A 113 2.12 -0.26 10.52
N ILE A 114 1.77 -0.99 9.46
CA ILE A 114 1.80 -0.49 8.09
C ILE A 114 0.53 -0.95 7.37
N PRO A 115 -0.57 -0.19 7.45
CA PRO A 115 -1.77 -0.47 6.66
C PRO A 115 -1.47 -0.50 5.16
N HIS A 116 -2.35 -1.20 4.45
CA HIS A 116 -2.36 -1.25 3.01
C HIS A 116 -3.14 -0.08 2.44
N GLU A 117 -2.43 0.88 1.86
CA GLU A 117 -2.97 1.92 1.00
C GLU A 117 -3.89 2.91 1.73
N TYR A 118 -3.32 3.70 2.65
CA TYR A 118 -3.99 4.88 3.23
C TYR A 118 -3.97 6.11 2.31
N HIS A 119 -2.98 6.18 1.41
CA HIS A 119 -2.79 7.27 0.43
C HIS A 119 -2.47 8.62 1.09
N ILE A 120 -1.48 8.65 2.00
CA ILE A 120 -1.18 9.86 2.78
C ILE A 120 -0.88 11.10 1.92
N ILE A 121 -0.16 10.95 0.81
CA ILE A 121 0.18 12.07 -0.10
C ILE A 121 -1.04 12.58 -0.88
N GLU A 122 -2.02 11.73 -1.10
CA GLU A 122 -3.29 12.13 -1.71
C GLU A 122 -4.11 12.96 -0.73
N HIS A 123 -4.18 12.49 0.52
CA HIS A 123 -5.02 13.06 1.57
C HIS A 123 -4.32 14.13 2.42
N TRP A 124 -3.05 14.45 2.16
CA TRP A 124 -2.26 15.32 3.05
C TRP A 124 -2.92 16.67 3.34
N ASN A 125 -3.61 17.24 2.35
CA ASN A 125 -4.31 18.52 2.50
C ASN A 125 -5.36 18.52 3.61
N SER A 126 -5.99 17.38 3.93
CA SER A 126 -6.95 17.31 5.05
C SER A 126 -6.28 17.50 6.40
N PHE A 127 -4.99 17.16 6.52
CA PHE A 127 -4.20 17.41 7.73
C PHE A 127 -3.67 18.85 7.81
N GLN A 128 -3.83 19.63 6.73
CA GLN A 128 -3.36 21.01 6.68
C GLN A 128 -4.39 22.03 7.23
N GLU A 129 -5.58 21.58 7.65
CA GLU A 129 -6.58 22.44 8.27
C GLU A 129 -6.07 23.12 9.54
N GLU A 130 -6.36 24.41 9.69
CA GLU A 130 -5.84 25.24 10.78
C GLU A 130 -6.23 24.70 12.17
N ALA A 131 -7.45 24.14 12.30
CA ALA A 131 -7.90 23.51 13.53
C ALA A 131 -7.03 22.30 13.92
N ILE A 132 -6.66 21.46 12.96
CA ILE A 132 -5.80 20.29 13.18
C ILE A 132 -4.37 20.75 13.51
N LYS A 133 -3.81 21.69 12.75
CA LYS A 133 -2.48 22.24 13.02
C LYS A 133 -2.36 22.85 14.42
N LYS A 134 -3.35 23.63 14.85
CA LYS A 134 -3.38 24.26 16.18
C LYS A 134 -3.63 23.30 17.32
N SER A 135 -4.24 22.14 17.05
CA SER A 135 -4.57 21.17 18.10
C SER A 135 -3.35 20.47 18.70
N GLY A 136 -2.22 20.41 17.98
CA GLY A 136 -1.09 19.56 18.33
C GLY A 136 -1.37 18.05 18.20
N LEU A 137 -2.54 17.66 17.69
CA LEU A 137 -2.99 16.27 17.59
C LEU A 137 -2.68 15.61 16.24
N LEU A 138 -2.16 16.35 15.26
CA LEU A 138 -1.97 15.89 13.88
C LEU A 138 -1.27 14.51 13.81
N LYS A 139 -0.12 14.38 14.48
CA LYS A 139 0.66 13.13 14.55
C LYS A 139 -0.20 11.97 15.06
N TYR A 140 -0.88 12.18 16.18
CA TYR A 140 -1.69 11.15 16.84
C TYR A 140 -2.93 10.77 16.03
N LEU A 141 -3.57 11.73 15.38
CA LEU A 141 -4.71 11.48 14.49
C LEU A 141 -4.29 10.67 13.27
N LEU A 142 -3.18 11.03 12.64
CA LEU A 142 -2.62 10.25 11.53
C LEU A 142 -2.33 8.82 11.97
N PHE A 143 -1.65 8.65 13.10
CA PHE A 143 -1.25 7.32 13.58
C PHE A 143 -2.45 6.47 13.96
N PHE A 144 -3.45 7.08 14.60
CA PHE A 144 -4.71 6.42 14.90
C PHE A 144 -5.44 5.96 13.62
N ASN A 145 -5.48 6.78 12.59
CA ASN A 145 -6.12 6.42 11.32
C ASN A 145 -5.39 5.26 10.61
N LEU A 146 -4.06 5.30 10.58
CA LEU A 146 -3.24 4.24 10.00
C LEU A 146 -3.40 2.92 10.75
N HIS A 147 -3.35 2.96 12.08
CA HIS A 147 -3.55 1.80 12.92
C HIS A 147 -4.96 1.22 12.77
N SER A 148 -5.99 2.07 12.83
CA SER A 148 -7.38 1.64 12.65
C SER A 148 -7.61 0.96 11.31
N LEU A 149 -7.02 1.49 10.23
CA LEU A 149 -7.06 0.86 8.91
C LEU A 149 -6.36 -0.50 8.92
N SER A 150 -5.19 -0.62 9.53
CA SER A 150 -4.46 -1.88 9.63
C SER A 150 -5.26 -2.94 10.41
N THR A 151 -5.82 -2.57 11.57
CA THR A 151 -6.69 -3.44 12.37
C THR A 151 -7.90 -3.92 11.56
N TRP A 152 -8.57 -3.01 10.84
CA TRP A 152 -9.71 -3.39 10.00
C TRP A 152 -9.29 -4.36 8.89
N GLN A 153 -8.15 -4.13 8.24
CA GLN A 153 -7.64 -4.99 7.17
C GLN A 153 -7.24 -6.38 7.64
N ALA A 154 -6.65 -6.49 8.83
CA ALA A 154 -6.32 -7.76 9.46
C ALA A 154 -7.54 -8.51 10.01
N THR A 155 -8.59 -7.78 10.40
CA THR A 155 -9.81 -8.40 10.96
C THR A 155 -10.78 -8.86 9.86
N PHE A 156 -11.00 -8.01 8.84
CA PHE A 156 -12.07 -8.22 7.85
C PHE A 156 -11.60 -8.14 6.39
N GLY A 157 -10.46 -7.49 6.15
CA GLY A 157 -10.02 -7.10 4.82
C GLY A 157 -8.99 -8.05 4.19
N ASN A 158 -8.12 -7.48 3.37
CA ASN A 158 -7.14 -8.17 2.54
C ASN A 158 -5.96 -8.81 3.29
N ARG A 159 -5.93 -8.72 4.63
CA ARG A 159 -4.97 -9.39 5.51
C ARG A 159 -5.65 -10.31 6.53
N ALA A 160 -6.97 -10.47 6.46
CA ALA A 160 -7.68 -11.39 7.33
C ALA A 160 -7.43 -12.85 6.92
N GLU A 161 -7.41 -13.74 7.91
CA GLU A 161 -7.37 -15.19 7.66
C GLU A 161 -8.55 -15.63 6.78
N LYS A 162 -9.73 -15.08 7.06
CA LYS A 162 -10.97 -15.30 6.30
C LYS A 162 -11.58 -13.95 5.91
N PRO A 163 -11.17 -13.36 4.79
CA PRO A 163 -11.65 -12.06 4.34
C PRO A 163 -13.14 -12.07 4.04
N VAL A 164 -13.85 -11.02 4.47
CA VAL A 164 -15.32 -10.93 4.33
C VAL A 164 -15.73 -10.42 2.93
N PHE A 165 -14.87 -9.67 2.25
CA PHE A 165 -15.21 -8.93 1.02
C PHE A 165 -14.24 -9.16 -0.14
N ILE A 166 -13.66 -10.35 -0.24
CA ILE A 166 -12.74 -10.65 -1.35
C ILE A 166 -13.50 -11.31 -2.51
N ASP A 167 -13.45 -10.63 -3.66
CA ASP A 167 -13.75 -11.15 -4.99
C ASP A 167 -12.76 -12.30 -5.32
N ASP A 168 -13.19 -13.34 -6.05
CA ASP A 168 -12.57 -14.69 -6.23
C ASP A 168 -11.08 -14.76 -6.70
N GLY A 169 -10.31 -13.66 -6.71
CA GLY A 169 -8.93 -13.59 -7.17
C GLY A 169 -7.97 -12.70 -6.37
N ILE A 170 -8.34 -12.16 -5.20
CA ILE A 170 -7.38 -11.46 -4.32
C ILE A 170 -6.83 -12.46 -3.28
N TYR A 171 -5.55 -12.79 -3.37
CA TYR A 171 -4.88 -13.53 -2.30
C TYR A 171 -4.88 -12.69 -1.02
N SER A 172 -5.39 -13.26 0.07
CA SER A 172 -5.16 -12.67 1.40
C SER A 172 -3.67 -12.68 1.67
N TYR A 173 -3.12 -11.53 2.07
CA TYR A 173 -1.74 -11.43 2.57
C TYR A 173 -1.68 -11.64 4.09
N ASN A 174 -2.58 -12.47 4.62
CA ASN A 174 -2.57 -12.90 6.01
C ASN A 174 -1.26 -13.61 6.34
N VAL A 175 -0.60 -13.18 7.42
CA VAL A 175 0.55 -13.86 8.01
C VAL A 175 0.07 -14.57 9.27
N PRO A 176 -0.08 -15.91 9.26
CA PRO A 176 -0.67 -16.64 10.38
C PRO A 176 0.11 -16.46 11.69
N GLY A 177 -0.63 -16.26 12.79
CA GLY A 177 -0.06 -16.14 14.14
C GLY A 177 0.77 -14.87 14.37
N SER A 178 0.66 -13.88 13.49
CA SER A 178 1.43 -12.63 13.55
C SER A 178 0.73 -11.49 14.27
N TRP A 179 1.33 -10.31 14.22
CA TRP A 179 0.83 -9.07 14.81
C TRP A 179 0.07 -8.17 13.82
N GLN A 180 -0.32 -8.67 12.64
CA GLN A 180 -1.06 -7.84 11.66
C GLN A 180 -2.26 -7.13 12.29
N GLY A 181 -2.32 -5.80 12.12
CA GLY A 181 -3.35 -4.94 12.70
C GLY A 181 -3.25 -4.69 14.21
N THR A 182 -2.16 -5.10 14.88
CA THR A 182 -1.89 -4.87 16.30
C THR A 182 -0.38 -4.84 16.59
N PHE A 183 0.04 -4.78 17.86
CA PHE A 183 1.45 -4.81 18.27
C PHE A 183 1.58 -5.39 19.68
N SER A 184 2.79 -5.77 20.08
CA SER A 184 3.01 -6.52 21.32
C SER A 184 3.00 -5.67 22.58
N ASP A 185 3.81 -4.62 22.62
CA ASP A 185 3.99 -3.78 23.82
C ASP A 185 4.10 -2.31 23.41
N LYS A 186 5.13 -1.96 22.62
CA LYS A 186 5.36 -0.61 22.13
C LYS A 186 5.37 -0.57 20.62
N LEU A 187 4.62 0.38 20.06
CA LEU A 187 4.70 0.69 18.64
C LEU A 187 5.90 1.59 18.38
N ARG A 188 6.83 1.12 17.54
CA ARG A 188 8.09 1.83 17.23
C ARG A 188 8.05 2.45 15.84
N VAL A 189 7.40 1.77 14.91
CA VAL A 189 7.34 2.17 13.51
C VAL A 189 5.88 2.21 13.06
N ILE A 190 5.51 3.27 12.36
CA ILE A 190 4.22 3.34 11.69
C ILE A 190 4.41 3.86 10.27
N GLY A 191 3.54 3.54 9.33
CA GLY A 191 3.72 4.02 7.96
C GLY A 191 2.53 3.84 7.06
N ASP A 192 2.70 4.22 5.80
CA ASP A 192 1.72 4.00 4.74
C ASP A 192 2.35 3.18 3.61
N LYS A 193 1.87 1.95 3.43
CA LYS A 193 2.17 1.21 2.21
C LYS A 193 1.29 1.80 1.10
N LYS A 194 1.88 2.65 0.26
CA LYS A 194 1.30 2.98 -1.05
C LYS A 194 2.34 3.13 -2.18
N GLY A 195 3.44 2.37 -2.12
CA GLY A 195 4.57 2.38 -3.07
C GLY A 195 4.34 2.97 -4.46
N GLY A 196 3.71 2.19 -5.34
CA GLY A 196 3.45 2.62 -6.71
C GLY A 196 2.55 3.86 -6.84
N GLY A 197 1.54 4.00 -5.97
CA GLY A 197 0.65 5.16 -5.99
C GLY A 197 1.34 6.43 -5.51
N THR A 198 2.16 6.33 -4.46
CA THR A 198 3.00 7.43 -3.97
C THR A 198 3.90 7.96 -5.08
N THR A 199 4.65 7.08 -5.75
CA THR A 199 5.54 7.50 -6.83
C THR A 199 4.76 8.09 -8.00
N MET A 200 3.69 7.44 -8.46
CA MET A 200 2.87 7.97 -9.56
C MET A 200 2.32 9.37 -9.25
N GLU A 201 1.78 9.57 -8.06
CA GLU A 201 1.21 10.85 -7.64
C GLU A 201 2.28 11.95 -7.63
N LEU A 202 3.51 11.64 -7.19
CA LEU A 202 4.64 12.58 -7.20
C LEU A 202 5.19 12.85 -8.60
N THR A 203 5.14 11.86 -9.50
CA THR A 203 5.50 12.02 -10.91
C THR A 203 4.51 12.93 -11.64
N GLU A 204 3.21 12.70 -11.44
CA GLU A 204 2.14 13.43 -12.11
C GLU A 204 1.94 14.86 -11.55
N LYS A 205 2.21 15.04 -10.24
CA LYS A 205 1.98 16.30 -9.51
C LYS A 205 3.23 16.69 -8.73
N PRO A 206 4.25 17.29 -9.37
CA PRO A 206 5.52 17.64 -8.73
C PRO A 206 5.37 18.58 -7.52
N GLU A 207 4.30 19.37 -7.43
CA GLU A 207 3.98 20.21 -6.27
C GLU A 207 3.75 19.38 -4.99
N LYS A 208 3.37 18.11 -5.12
CA LYS A 208 3.15 17.21 -3.97
C LYS A 208 4.43 16.76 -3.27
N PHE A 209 5.61 17.07 -3.83
CA PHE A 209 6.85 16.94 -3.07
C PHE A 209 6.84 17.82 -1.80
N ALA A 210 6.11 18.94 -1.78
CA ALA A 210 5.94 19.75 -0.57
C ALA A 210 5.29 18.96 0.57
N ALA A 211 4.34 18.07 0.26
CA ALA A 211 3.66 17.25 1.27
C ALA A 211 4.63 16.31 2.00
N LEU A 212 5.65 15.77 1.31
CA LEU A 212 6.68 14.92 1.95
C LEU A 212 7.50 15.72 2.97
N LYS A 213 7.85 16.96 2.62
CA LYS A 213 8.59 17.86 3.51
C LYS A 213 7.75 18.24 4.72
N GLU A 214 6.52 18.69 4.48
CA GLU A 214 5.59 19.07 5.54
C GLU A 214 5.26 17.90 6.48
N LEU A 215 5.13 16.69 5.94
CA LEU A 215 4.95 15.47 6.72
C LEU A 215 6.14 15.23 7.66
N ASN A 216 7.36 15.28 7.14
CA ASN A 216 8.57 15.09 7.94
C ASN A 216 8.65 16.11 9.09
N GLU A 217 8.40 17.39 8.79
CA GLU A 217 8.40 18.48 9.77
C GLU A 217 7.29 18.33 10.82
N SER A 218 6.09 17.92 10.40
CA SER A 218 4.92 17.83 11.28
C SER A 218 4.97 16.66 12.26
N LEU A 219 5.62 15.55 11.88
CA LEU A 219 5.68 14.36 12.72
C LEU A 219 6.82 14.42 13.75
N GLY A 220 7.89 15.15 13.47
CA GLY A 220 9.03 15.30 14.39
C GLY A 220 9.72 13.98 14.74
N ILE A 221 9.64 12.99 13.84
CA ILE A 221 10.26 11.66 13.97
C ILE A 221 10.98 11.30 12.66
N SER A 222 11.74 10.21 12.63
CA SER A 222 12.51 9.83 11.44
C SER A 222 11.59 9.42 10.28
N LEU A 223 11.68 10.10 9.14
CA LEU A 223 11.04 9.66 7.89
C LEU A 223 11.99 8.71 7.14
N ARG A 224 11.52 7.50 6.82
CA ARG A 224 12.26 6.51 6.04
C ARG A 224 11.45 6.00 4.86
N PHE A 225 12.12 5.70 3.76
CA PHE A 225 11.52 5.17 2.54
C PHE A 225 11.94 3.73 2.29
N LEU A 226 10.94 2.88 2.02
CA LEU A 226 11.15 1.53 1.51
C LEU A 226 10.87 1.52 0.01
N HIS A 227 11.93 1.41 -0.78
CA HIS A 227 11.86 1.37 -2.22
C HIS A 227 11.81 -0.08 -2.70
N VAL A 228 10.62 -0.56 -3.04
CA VAL A 228 10.47 -1.96 -3.47
C VAL A 228 10.65 -2.08 -4.98
N VAL A 229 11.67 -2.85 -5.36
CA VAL A 229 12.18 -2.96 -6.72
C VAL A 229 11.95 -4.37 -7.25
N ARG A 230 11.55 -4.45 -8.51
CA ARG A 230 11.43 -5.71 -9.27
C ARG A 230 12.05 -5.50 -10.64
N ASN A 231 12.43 -6.60 -11.29
CA ASN A 231 12.95 -6.58 -12.65
C ASN A 231 12.08 -5.68 -13.56
N PRO A 232 12.64 -4.60 -14.14
CA PRO A 232 11.89 -3.65 -14.96
C PRO A 232 11.11 -4.30 -16.10
N TYR A 233 11.69 -5.30 -16.77
CA TYR A 233 11.03 -6.01 -17.86
C TYR A 233 9.75 -6.72 -17.40
N ASP A 234 9.76 -7.31 -16.21
CA ASP A 234 8.59 -7.98 -15.65
C ASP A 234 7.52 -6.97 -15.21
N VAL A 235 7.93 -5.84 -14.63
CA VAL A 235 7.01 -4.76 -14.25
C VAL A 235 6.29 -4.22 -15.49
N ILE A 236 7.06 -3.80 -16.50
CA ILE A 236 6.56 -3.26 -17.77
C ILE A 236 5.65 -4.27 -18.46
N SER A 237 6.07 -5.54 -18.56
CA SER A 237 5.25 -6.60 -19.16
C SER A 237 3.96 -6.81 -18.36
N THR A 238 4.02 -6.74 -17.02
CA THR A 238 2.82 -6.86 -16.19
C THR A 238 1.82 -5.74 -16.46
N TRP A 239 2.28 -4.51 -16.74
CA TRP A 239 1.40 -3.40 -17.09
C TRP A 239 0.67 -3.65 -18.41
N VAL A 240 1.37 -4.14 -19.44
CA VAL A 240 0.75 -4.58 -20.70
C VAL A 240 -0.31 -5.64 -20.45
N LEU A 241 0.03 -6.71 -19.72
CA LEU A 241 -0.88 -7.82 -19.45
C LEU A 241 -2.13 -7.38 -18.68
N ARG A 242 -1.99 -6.42 -17.75
CA ARG A 242 -3.10 -5.88 -16.96
C ARG A 242 -3.99 -4.96 -17.78
N LEU A 243 -3.41 -4.06 -18.58
CA LEU A 243 -4.18 -3.13 -19.42
C LEU A 243 -5.16 -3.87 -20.34
N PHE A 244 -4.76 -5.03 -20.86
CA PHE A 244 -5.59 -5.83 -21.77
C PHE A 244 -6.36 -6.98 -21.09
N ASN A 245 -6.33 -7.10 -19.76
CA ASN A 245 -6.94 -8.21 -19.00
C ASN A 245 -6.47 -9.61 -19.44
N LEU A 246 -5.23 -9.72 -19.92
CA LEU A 246 -4.67 -10.95 -20.50
C LEU A 246 -3.85 -11.80 -19.50
N ARG A 247 -3.80 -11.40 -18.22
CA ARG A 247 -2.98 -12.08 -17.20
C ARG A 247 -3.30 -13.58 -17.06
N ARG A 248 -4.58 -13.97 -17.16
CA ARG A 248 -5.00 -15.38 -17.09
C ARG A 248 -4.70 -16.15 -18.38
N LYS A 249 -4.77 -15.48 -19.54
CA LYS A 249 -4.52 -16.09 -20.86
C LYS A 249 -3.03 -16.31 -21.15
N ALA A 250 -2.13 -15.60 -20.47
CA ALA A 250 -0.69 -15.78 -20.59
C ALA A 250 -0.18 -17.14 -20.03
N SER A 251 -1.04 -17.92 -19.38
CA SER A 251 -0.70 -19.21 -18.74
C SER A 251 -0.97 -20.44 -19.62
N ASP A 252 -1.57 -20.30 -20.80
CA ASP A 252 -2.14 -21.42 -21.58
C ASP A 252 -1.43 -21.68 -22.92
N GLY A 253 -0.10 -21.51 -22.99
CA GLY A 253 0.67 -21.82 -24.21
C GLY A 253 0.36 -20.96 -25.44
N LEU A 254 -0.33 -19.83 -25.26
CA LEU A 254 -0.63 -18.86 -26.32
C LEU A 254 0.62 -18.13 -26.82
N SER A 255 0.56 -17.69 -28.08
CA SER A 255 1.56 -16.81 -28.68
C SER A 255 1.78 -15.55 -27.83
N LYS A 256 3.04 -15.11 -27.73
CA LYS A 256 3.43 -13.92 -26.96
C LYS A 256 2.56 -12.72 -27.36
N ILE A 257 2.12 -11.95 -26.37
CA ILE A 257 1.30 -10.76 -26.61
C ILE A 257 2.14 -9.70 -27.31
N ASN A 258 1.77 -9.37 -28.54
CA ASN A 258 2.50 -8.43 -29.37
C ASN A 258 1.81 -7.05 -29.39
N LYS A 259 2.34 -6.11 -28.59
CA LYS A 259 1.81 -4.74 -28.43
C LYS A 259 2.97 -3.72 -28.35
N PRO A 260 3.77 -3.55 -29.42
CA PRO A 260 5.04 -2.83 -29.36
C PRO A 260 4.87 -1.35 -29.00
N ALA A 261 3.90 -0.64 -29.60
CA ALA A 261 3.65 0.78 -29.27
C ALA A 261 3.21 1.00 -27.80
N THR A 262 2.38 0.09 -27.26
CA THR A 262 2.00 0.12 -25.84
C THR A 262 3.20 -0.15 -24.94
N LEU A 263 4.06 -1.09 -25.35
CA LEU A 263 5.27 -1.44 -24.63
C LEU A 263 6.24 -0.24 -24.58
N ASP A 264 6.44 0.48 -25.69
CA ASP A 264 7.26 1.69 -25.74
C ASP A 264 6.75 2.79 -24.82
N GLY A 265 5.42 2.98 -24.77
CA GLY A 265 4.78 3.89 -23.83
C GLY A 265 5.08 3.51 -22.37
N PHE A 266 4.95 2.23 -22.02
CA PHE A 266 5.23 1.77 -20.67
C PHE A 266 6.71 1.74 -20.31
N ILE A 267 7.62 1.54 -21.27
CA ILE A 267 9.06 1.76 -21.05
C ILE A 267 9.30 3.20 -20.62
N LYS A 268 8.73 4.18 -21.35
CA LYS A 268 8.86 5.60 -20.99
C LYS A 268 8.31 5.88 -19.59
N SER A 269 7.06 5.48 -19.33
CA SER A 269 6.42 5.72 -18.03
C SER A 269 7.15 5.04 -16.88
N PHE A 270 7.73 3.85 -17.08
CA PHE A 270 8.50 3.19 -16.04
C PHE A 270 9.71 4.04 -15.62
N PHE A 271 10.47 4.58 -16.58
CA PHE A 271 11.64 5.39 -16.27
C PHE A 271 11.31 6.78 -15.72
N GLU A 272 10.15 7.36 -16.05
CA GLU A 272 9.63 8.56 -15.35
C GLU A 272 9.42 8.29 -13.85
N LEU A 273 8.92 7.10 -13.50
CA LEU A 273 8.81 6.68 -12.10
C LEU A 273 10.21 6.44 -11.48
N VAL A 274 11.17 5.88 -12.22
CA VAL A 274 12.56 5.70 -11.75
C VAL A 274 13.17 7.04 -11.39
N GLU A 275 13.10 8.03 -12.28
CA GLU A 275 13.61 9.39 -12.06
C GLU A 275 12.96 10.04 -10.83
N THR A 276 11.67 9.81 -10.61
CA THR A 276 10.97 10.32 -9.42
C THR A 276 11.51 9.70 -8.13
N ASN A 277 11.75 8.38 -8.09
CA ASN A 277 12.34 7.71 -6.93
C ASN A 277 13.79 8.16 -6.69
N GLU A 278 14.57 8.34 -7.76
CA GLU A 278 15.93 8.86 -7.67
C GLU A 278 15.93 10.29 -7.10
N LYS A 279 15.00 11.14 -7.51
CA LYS A 279 14.82 12.49 -6.93
C LYS A 279 14.50 12.43 -5.44
N ILE A 280 13.68 11.48 -4.98
CA ILE A 280 13.42 11.27 -3.55
C ILE A 280 14.72 10.91 -2.82
N ARG A 281 15.47 9.93 -3.35
CA ARG A 281 16.77 9.52 -2.80
C ARG A 281 17.76 10.69 -2.72
N GLN A 282 17.89 11.50 -3.76
CA GLN A 282 18.76 12.68 -3.78
C GLN A 282 18.32 13.77 -2.79
N THR A 283 17.01 13.90 -2.55
CA THR A 283 16.46 14.92 -1.65
C THR A 283 16.65 14.57 -0.18
N TYR A 284 16.46 13.29 0.18
CA TYR A 284 16.48 12.84 1.58
C TYR A 284 17.79 12.13 1.98
N GLY A 285 18.62 11.73 1.02
CA GLY A 285 19.90 11.06 1.23
C GLY A 285 19.79 9.54 1.28
N ASP A 286 20.90 8.85 0.97
CA ASP A 286 20.93 7.38 0.84
C ASP A 286 20.56 6.63 2.11
N ASP A 287 20.91 7.17 3.29
CA ASP A 287 20.59 6.58 4.59
C ASP A 287 19.09 6.62 4.93
N THR A 288 18.27 7.32 4.13
CA THR A 288 16.82 7.39 4.31
C THR A 288 16.03 6.50 3.35
N VAL A 289 16.69 5.87 2.37
CA VAL A 289 16.03 5.04 1.35
C VAL A 289 16.67 3.65 1.28
N LEU A 290 15.92 2.64 1.74
CA LEU A 290 16.31 1.24 1.60
C LEU A 290 15.66 0.61 0.36
N ASP A 291 16.50 0.10 -0.54
CA ASP A 291 16.03 -0.73 -1.65
C ASP A 291 15.72 -2.15 -1.17
N ILE A 292 14.52 -2.64 -1.49
CA ILE A 292 14.10 -4.02 -1.25
C ILE A 292 13.92 -4.69 -2.61
N LEU A 293 14.88 -5.52 -2.98
CA LEU A 293 14.84 -6.25 -4.25
C LEU A 293 13.92 -7.47 -4.10
N SER A 294 12.86 -7.52 -4.92
CA SER A 294 11.83 -8.57 -4.83
C SER A 294 12.39 -9.99 -4.99
N HIS A 295 13.48 -10.16 -5.74
CA HIS A 295 14.10 -11.46 -5.93
C HIS A 295 14.95 -11.88 -4.72
N GLU A 296 15.59 -10.94 -4.04
CA GLU A 296 16.32 -11.21 -2.79
C GLU A 296 15.35 -11.52 -1.66
N LEU A 297 14.21 -10.82 -1.58
CA LEU A 297 13.16 -11.14 -0.62
C LEU A 297 12.69 -12.60 -0.74
N ILE A 298 12.65 -13.15 -1.96
CA ILE A 298 12.22 -14.53 -2.19
C ILE A 298 13.37 -15.53 -1.95
N SER A 299 14.58 -15.23 -2.45
CA SER A 299 15.72 -16.15 -2.38
C SER A 299 16.46 -16.14 -1.03
N LYS A 300 16.41 -15.03 -0.32
CA LYS A 300 17.12 -14.72 0.93
C LYS A 300 16.22 -13.95 1.91
N PRO A 301 15.05 -14.50 2.26
CA PRO A 301 14.02 -13.78 3.00
C PRO A 301 14.52 -13.30 4.37
N LYS A 302 15.26 -14.14 5.08
CA LYS A 302 15.78 -13.81 6.42
C LYS A 302 16.78 -12.66 6.36
N GLU A 303 17.72 -12.71 5.43
CA GLU A 303 18.72 -11.66 5.25
C GLU A 303 18.06 -10.33 4.85
N THR A 304 17.13 -10.36 3.89
CA THR A 304 16.37 -9.16 3.48
C THR A 304 15.59 -8.58 4.66
N MET A 305 14.85 -9.40 5.40
CA MET A 305 14.05 -8.91 6.52
C MET A 305 14.89 -8.41 7.70
N MET A 306 16.05 -9.02 7.97
CA MET A 306 17.02 -8.50 8.94
C MET A 306 17.56 -7.12 8.53
N ALA A 307 17.88 -6.92 7.25
CA ALA A 307 18.30 -5.61 6.74
C ALA A 307 17.20 -4.56 6.93
N VAL A 308 15.94 -4.92 6.65
CA VAL A 308 14.80 -4.01 6.88
C VAL A 308 14.61 -3.71 8.37
N CYS A 309 14.65 -4.71 9.25
CA CYS A 309 14.57 -4.49 10.70
C CYS A 309 15.66 -3.53 11.21
N LYS A 310 16.92 -3.76 10.79
CA LYS A 310 18.06 -2.88 11.12
C LYS A 310 17.83 -1.47 10.58
N PHE A 311 17.39 -1.34 9.33
CA PHE A 311 17.08 -0.06 8.72
C PHE A 311 15.92 0.66 9.37
N LEU A 312 15.02 -0.03 10.08
CA LEU A 312 13.89 0.58 10.79
C LEU A 312 14.12 0.75 12.29
N ASP A 313 15.27 0.28 12.80
CA ASP A 313 15.65 0.29 14.22
C ASP A 313 14.65 -0.46 15.13
N VAL A 314 14.29 -1.68 14.71
CA VAL A 314 13.39 -2.59 15.44
C VAL A 314 14.01 -3.95 15.68
N THR A 315 13.49 -4.67 16.67
CA THR A 315 14.03 -5.98 17.07
C THR A 315 13.55 -7.09 16.13
N CYS A 316 14.46 -7.62 15.32
CA CYS A 316 14.14 -8.73 14.42
C CYS A 316 14.18 -10.10 15.14
N LYS A 317 13.06 -10.50 15.76
CA LYS A 317 12.94 -11.80 16.45
C LYS A 317 12.86 -12.98 15.47
N SER A 318 13.35 -14.14 15.90
CA SER A 318 13.32 -15.38 15.10
C SER A 318 11.92 -15.77 14.64
N ASP A 319 10.94 -15.65 15.53
CA ASP A 319 9.56 -16.10 15.27
C ASP A 319 8.91 -15.23 14.20
N TYR A 320 9.19 -13.93 14.22
CA TYR A 320 8.79 -13.01 13.16
C TYR A 320 9.42 -13.37 11.81
N LEU A 321 10.71 -13.70 11.78
CA LEU A 321 11.39 -14.11 10.56
C LEU A 321 10.81 -15.40 9.97
N GLN A 322 10.43 -16.36 10.82
CA GLN A 322 9.74 -17.59 10.39
C GLN A 322 8.34 -17.30 9.83
N GLN A 323 7.59 -16.40 10.48
CA GLN A 323 6.28 -15.95 9.99
C GLN A 323 6.39 -15.26 8.63
N ALA A 324 7.37 -14.36 8.47
CA ALA A 324 7.65 -13.70 7.20
C ALA A 324 7.95 -14.71 6.09
N GLU A 325 8.81 -15.70 6.36
CA GLU A 325 9.17 -16.78 5.43
C GLU A 325 7.96 -17.64 5.04
N SER A 326 7.03 -17.89 5.97
CA SER A 326 5.89 -18.80 5.76
C SER A 326 4.90 -18.37 4.67
N ILE A 327 4.85 -17.08 4.31
CA ILE A 327 3.95 -16.58 3.27
C ILE A 327 4.67 -16.30 1.94
N LEU A 328 5.99 -16.45 1.93
CA LEU A 328 6.80 -16.31 0.73
C LEU A 328 6.72 -17.62 -0.06
N TYR A 329 5.65 -17.76 -0.83
CA TYR A 329 5.48 -18.89 -1.73
C TYR A 329 6.10 -18.62 -3.11
N GLY A 330 6.86 -19.60 -3.59
CA GLY A 330 7.15 -19.81 -5.01
C GLY A 330 8.34 -19.04 -5.58
N LYS A 331 8.61 -19.33 -6.86
CA LYS A 331 9.60 -18.61 -7.66
C LYS A 331 9.08 -17.21 -8.02
N PRO A 332 9.97 -16.21 -8.24
CA PRO A 332 9.55 -14.93 -8.77
C PRO A 332 8.72 -15.10 -10.04
N SER A 333 7.61 -14.36 -10.16
CA SER A 333 6.83 -14.36 -11.39
C SER A 333 7.65 -13.74 -12.53
N ILE A 334 7.80 -14.46 -13.64
CA ILE A 334 8.51 -14.00 -14.84
C ILE A 334 7.46 -13.71 -15.91
N THR A 335 7.03 -12.45 -16.01
CA THR A 335 5.96 -12.00 -16.94
C THR A 335 6.51 -11.51 -18.27
N ARG A 336 7.79 -11.19 -18.34
CA ARG A 336 8.44 -10.70 -19.56
C ARG A 336 8.49 -11.71 -20.70
N THR A 337 8.39 -13.01 -20.40
CA THR A 337 8.31 -14.07 -21.40
C THR A 337 6.94 -14.13 -22.10
N SER A 338 5.90 -13.54 -21.51
CA SER A 338 4.53 -13.53 -22.04
C SER A 338 4.26 -12.40 -23.04
N VAL A 339 5.19 -11.45 -23.20
CA VAL A 339 5.07 -10.29 -24.10
C VAL A 339 6.15 -10.40 -25.18
N ALA A 340 5.84 -10.01 -26.42
CA ALA A 340 6.82 -9.95 -27.50
C ALA A 340 7.63 -8.65 -27.38
N TRP A 341 8.92 -8.79 -27.06
CA TRP A 341 9.89 -7.70 -26.99
C TRP A 341 10.75 -7.69 -28.25
N THR A 342 10.91 -6.52 -28.86
CA THR A 342 11.94 -6.31 -29.90
C THR A 342 13.33 -6.19 -29.25
N GLU A 343 14.39 -6.43 -30.02
CA GLU A 343 15.76 -6.25 -29.51
C GLU A 343 16.07 -4.78 -29.21
N GLU A 344 15.51 -3.83 -29.98
CA GLU A 344 15.64 -2.40 -29.70
C GLU A 344 15.01 -2.03 -28.34
N GLN A 345 13.84 -2.58 -28.02
CA GLN A 345 13.18 -2.35 -26.73
C GLN A 345 13.97 -2.93 -25.57
N LYS A 346 14.52 -4.15 -25.73
CA LYS A 346 15.38 -4.75 -24.71
C LYS A 346 16.62 -3.89 -24.48
N GLN A 347 17.30 -3.49 -25.55
CA GLN A 347 18.50 -2.68 -25.47
C GLN A 347 18.22 -1.31 -24.82
N ARG A 348 17.10 -0.66 -25.17
CA ARG A 348 16.69 0.60 -24.56
C ARG A 348 16.48 0.48 -23.05
N VAL A 349 15.78 -0.55 -22.58
CA VAL A 349 15.60 -0.77 -21.13
C VAL A 349 16.94 -1.05 -20.46
N GLN A 350 17.81 -1.85 -21.08
CA GLN A 350 19.15 -2.11 -20.55
C GLN A 350 19.98 -0.83 -20.41
N ASP A 351 19.95 0.05 -21.42
CA ASP A 351 20.71 1.30 -21.43
C ASP A 351 20.22 2.27 -20.34
N GLU A 352 18.89 2.37 -20.18
CA GLU A 352 18.29 3.17 -19.10
C GLU A 352 18.60 2.59 -17.71
N MET A 353 18.53 1.26 -17.53
CA MET A 353 18.89 0.61 -16.26
C MET A 353 20.34 0.88 -15.85
N ARG A 354 21.29 0.93 -16.79
CA ARG A 354 22.72 1.17 -16.48
C ARG A 354 22.99 2.52 -15.80
N LYS A 355 22.05 3.46 -15.87
CA LYS A 355 22.16 4.77 -15.19
C LYS A 355 21.99 4.66 -13.68
N TYR A 356 21.40 3.57 -13.16
CA TYR A 356 21.05 3.43 -11.74
C TYR A 356 21.68 2.16 -11.15
N PRO A 357 22.53 2.28 -10.10
CA PRO A 357 23.20 1.12 -9.48
C PRO A 357 22.25 0.02 -9.01
N LEU A 358 21.06 0.38 -8.53
CA LEU A 358 20.07 -0.57 -8.01
C LEU A 358 19.59 -1.59 -9.06
N PHE A 359 19.75 -1.28 -10.36
CA PHE A 359 19.34 -2.18 -11.44
C PHE A 359 20.46 -3.08 -11.98
N GLN A 360 21.69 -2.99 -11.46
CA GLN A 360 22.84 -3.73 -11.99
C GLN A 360 22.62 -5.25 -12.00
N SER A 361 21.88 -5.76 -11.02
CA SER A 361 21.56 -7.17 -11.00
C SER A 361 20.51 -7.54 -12.05
N PHE A 362 19.65 -6.66 -12.56
CA PHE A 362 18.60 -7.06 -13.51
C PHE A 362 19.06 -7.12 -14.97
N ARG A 363 18.45 -8.05 -15.70
CA ARG A 363 18.69 -8.45 -17.08
C ARG A 363 17.41 -9.12 -17.63
N PHE A 364 17.30 -9.20 -18.95
CA PHE A 364 16.12 -9.80 -19.59
C PHE A 364 16.13 -11.33 -19.47
N GLU A 365 17.27 -11.98 -19.66
CA GLU A 365 17.38 -13.44 -19.59
C GLU A 365 17.70 -13.94 -18.17
N GLY A 366 17.23 -15.14 -17.85
CA GLY A 366 17.55 -15.85 -16.59
C GLY A 366 16.52 -15.72 -15.47
N GLU A 367 16.50 -16.71 -14.57
CA GLU A 367 15.76 -16.62 -13.31
C GLU A 367 16.61 -15.86 -12.27
N TYR A 368 15.95 -15.37 -11.20
CA TYR A 368 16.56 -14.63 -10.11
C TYR A 368 16.28 -15.30 -8.78
#